data_AF-A0A3S2AHX4-F1
#
_entry.id   AF-A0A3S2AHX4-F1
#
_cell.length_a   1.000
_cell.length_b   1.000
_cell.length_c   1.000
_cell.angle_alpha   90.00
_cell.angle_beta   90.00
_cell.angle_gamma   90.00
#
_symmetry.space_group_name_H-M   'P 1'
#
loop_
_entity.id
_entity.type
_entity.pdbx_description
1 polymer ?
#
loop_
_entity_poly.entity_id
_entity_poly.type
_entity_poly.pdbx_seq_one_letter_code
_entity_poly.pdbx_strand_id
1 'polypeptide(L)'
;TMSPEIERKTLDAYVAARHAAGAFDEASFLESYAIMAAQRNSKILGIFVRLEKRDGKPYYLKHLPRIRDYLRRALSHPALASLREFYDAHGLLEERAL
;
A
#
# COMPACT_ATOMS: atom_id res chain seq x y z
N THR A 1 0.41 -13.47 1.29
CA THR A 1 0.33 -12.15 0.62
C THR A 1 -0.76 -12.21 -0.42
N MET A 2 -1.52 -11.14 -0.65
CA MET A 2 -2.46 -11.08 -1.78
C MET A 2 -1.62 -10.97 -3.05
N SER A 3 -1.80 -11.90 -3.98
CA SER A 3 -1.06 -11.88 -5.24
C SER A 3 -1.46 -10.65 -6.06
N PRO A 4 -0.54 -10.09 -6.86
CA PRO A 4 -0.88 -9.01 -7.80
C PRO A 4 -2.03 -9.38 -8.75
N GLU A 5 -2.16 -10.66 -9.08
CA GLU A 5 -3.24 -11.15 -9.93
C GLU A 5 -4.63 -11.03 -9.26
N ILE A 6 -4.76 -11.41 -7.99
CA ILE A 6 -6.03 -11.29 -7.25
C ILE A 6 -6.37 -9.81 -7.03
N GLU A 7 -5.37 -8.99 -6.71
CA GLU A 7 -5.53 -7.54 -6.56
C GLU A 7 -6.09 -6.92 -7.85
N ARG A 8 -5.45 -7.20 -8.99
CA ARG A 8 -5.88 -6.74 -10.31
C ARG A 8 -7.29 -7.22 -10.65
N LYS A 9 -7.56 -8.53 -10.53
CA LYS A 9 -8.90 -9.09 -10.82
C LYS A 9 -10.00 -8.45 -10.00
N THR A 10 -9.72 -8.14 -8.73
CA THR A 10 -10.69 -7.52 -7.82
C THR A 10 -10.92 -6.05 -8.20
N LEU A 11 -9.85 -5.32 -8.51
CA LEU A 11 -9.94 -3.93 -8.97
C LEU A 11 -10.71 -3.83 -10.29
N ASP A 12 -10.38 -4.68 -11.28
CA ASP A 12 -11.03 -4.74 -12.58
C ASP A 12 -12.53 -5.04 -12.44
N ALA A 13 -12.89 -6.01 -11.58
CA ALA A 13 -14.28 -6.34 -11.31
C ALA A 13 -15.04 -5.17 -10.67
N TYR A 14 -14.40 -4.44 -9.75
CA TYR A 14 -14.99 -3.25 -9.14
C TYR A 14 -15.22 -2.14 -10.18
N VAL A 15 -14.21 -1.83 -10.98
CA VAL A 15 -14.28 -0.83 -12.05
C VAL A 15 -15.39 -1.18 -13.05
N ALA A 16 -15.46 -2.43 -13.51
CA ALA A 16 -16.52 -2.89 -14.41
C ALA A 16 -17.92 -2.73 -13.80
N ALA A 17 -18.09 -3.09 -12.52
CA ALA A 17 -19.35 -2.92 -11.81
C ALA A 17 -19.74 -1.44 -11.66
N ARG A 18 -18.77 -0.55 -11.43
CA ARG A 18 -19.02 0.91 -11.33
C ARG A 18 -19.45 1.52 -12.66
N HIS A 19 -18.80 1.13 -13.76
CA HIS A 19 -19.22 1.54 -15.11
C HIS A 19 -20.61 1.03 -15.46
N ALA A 20 -20.94 -0.21 -15.09
CA ALA A 20 -22.28 -0.78 -15.32
C ALA A 20 -23.38 -0.05 -14.51
N ALA A 21 -23.04 0.57 -13.39
CA ALA A 21 -23.97 1.28 -12.51
C ALA A 21 -24.24 2.74 -12.92
N GLY A 22 -23.47 3.31 -13.86
CA GLY A 22 -23.67 4.66 -14.38
C GLY A 22 -22.37 5.45 -14.56
N ALA A 23 -22.49 6.79 -14.57
CA ALA A 23 -21.33 7.68 -14.74
C ALA A 23 -20.29 7.44 -13.64
N PHE A 24 -19.05 7.14 -14.06
CA PHE A 24 -17.96 6.80 -13.17
C PHE A 24 -16.65 7.41 -13.67
N ASP A 25 -16.05 8.26 -12.84
CA ASP A 25 -14.69 8.77 -13.07
C ASP A 25 -13.68 7.74 -12.53
N GLU A 26 -13.28 6.84 -13.42
CA GLU A 26 -12.31 5.79 -13.12
C GLU A 26 -10.93 6.35 -12.74
N ALA A 27 -10.47 7.41 -13.42
CA ALA A 27 -9.15 7.98 -13.18
C ALA A 27 -9.04 8.55 -11.75
N SER A 28 -10.02 9.35 -11.33
CA SER A 28 -10.08 9.87 -9.96
C SER A 28 -10.22 8.76 -8.91
N PHE A 29 -10.93 7.68 -9.24
CA PHE A 29 -11.02 6.52 -8.37
C PHE A 29 -9.68 5.78 -8.23
N LEU A 30 -8.97 5.52 -9.33
CA LEU A 30 -7.68 4.83 -9.31
C LEU A 30 -6.62 5.63 -8.55
N GLU A 31 -6.63 6.95 -8.69
CA GLU A 31 -5.78 7.85 -7.89
C GLU A 31 -6.13 7.73 -6.40
N SER A 32 -7.41 7.84 -6.05
CA SER A 32 -7.89 7.71 -4.67
C SER A 32 -7.55 6.33 -4.08
N TYR A 33 -7.67 5.27 -4.88
CA TYR A 33 -7.32 3.91 -4.50
C TYR A 33 -5.82 3.80 -4.15
N ALA A 34 -4.95 4.35 -4.99
CA ALA A 34 -3.51 4.37 -4.74
C ALA A 34 -3.16 5.18 -3.48
N ILE A 35 -3.74 6.36 -3.30
CA ILE A 35 -3.54 7.21 -2.11
C ILE A 35 -3.96 6.48 -0.84
N MET A 36 -5.14 5.86 -0.84
CA MET A 36 -5.64 5.11 0.31
C MET A 36 -4.79 3.87 0.61
N ALA A 37 -4.32 3.16 -0.42
CA ALA A 37 -3.41 2.04 -0.27
C ALA A 37 -2.08 2.49 0.36
N ALA A 38 -1.50 3.60 -0.11
CA ALA A 38 -0.29 4.16 0.47
C ALA A 38 -0.50 4.55 1.94
N GLN A 39 -1.53 5.37 2.23
CA GLN A 39 -1.85 5.82 3.58
C GLN A 39 -2.00 4.65 4.58
N ARG A 40 -2.76 3.62 4.21
CA ARG A 40 -3.01 2.46 5.07
C ARG A 40 -1.74 1.66 5.34
N ASN A 41 -0.95 1.38 4.30
CA ASN A 41 0.27 0.60 4.46
C ASN A 41 1.36 1.37 5.22
N SER A 42 1.49 2.67 5.00
CA SER A 42 2.37 3.57 5.77
C SER A 42 2.06 3.52 7.27
N LYS A 43 0.76 3.58 7.63
CA LYS A 43 0.31 3.47 9.02
C LYS A 43 0.66 2.10 9.63
N ILE A 44 0.42 1.01 8.89
CA ILE A 44 0.71 -0.35 9.37
C ILE A 44 2.20 -0.56 9.62
N LEU A 45 3.07 -0.02 8.74
CA LEU A 45 4.52 -0.12 8.87
C LEU A 45 4.99 0.44 10.22
N GLY A 46 4.52 1.63 10.59
CA GLY A 46 4.81 2.22 11.90
C GLY A 46 4.15 1.48 13.08
N ILE A 47 2.93 0.96 12.91
CA ILE A 47 2.23 0.22 13.98
C ILE A 47 3.00 -1.05 14.35
N PHE A 48 3.49 -1.83 13.39
CA PHE A 48 4.19 -3.08 13.70
C PHE A 48 5.52 -2.84 14.42
N VAL A 49 6.27 -1.79 14.03
CA VAL A 49 7.46 -1.38 14.77
C VAL A 49 7.11 -0.93 16.18
N ARG A 50 6.04 -0.14 16.35
CA ARG A 50 5.59 0.30 17.68
C ARG A 50 5.16 -0.87 18.58
N LEU A 51 4.42 -1.84 18.02
CA LEU A 51 3.97 -3.02 18.75
C LEU A 51 5.14 -3.86 19.27
N GLU A 52 6.24 -3.93 18.54
CA GLU A 52 7.46 -4.57 19.00
C GLU A 52 8.14 -3.76 20.11
N LYS A 53 8.49 -2.49 19.83
CA LYS A 53 9.26 -1.64 20.77
C LYS A 53 8.54 -1.32 22.08
N ARG A 54 7.23 -1.07 22.03
CA ARG A 54 6.46 -0.57 23.18
C ARG A 54 5.65 -1.68 23.86
N ASP A 55 5.05 -2.56 23.07
CA ASP A 55 4.06 -3.53 23.56
C ASP A 55 4.64 -4.95 23.65
N GLY A 56 5.92 -5.16 23.31
CA GLY A 56 6.60 -6.45 23.42
C GLY A 56 6.09 -7.53 22.47
N LYS A 57 5.55 -7.16 21.30
CA LYS A 57 4.94 -8.08 20.32
C LYS A 57 5.78 -8.21 19.04
N PRO A 58 6.95 -8.89 19.08
CA PRO A 58 7.87 -8.97 17.93
C PRO A 58 7.33 -9.76 16.74
N TYR A 59 6.36 -10.65 16.96
CA TYR A 59 5.75 -11.48 15.91
C TYR A 59 5.19 -10.66 14.73
N TYR A 60 4.79 -9.41 14.94
CA TYR A 60 4.28 -8.56 13.86
C TYR A 60 5.34 -8.14 12.84
N LEU A 61 6.63 -8.14 13.22
CA LEU A 61 7.72 -7.77 12.31
C LEU A 61 7.80 -8.67 11.08
N LYS A 62 7.39 -9.93 11.19
CA LYS A 62 7.36 -10.88 10.06
C LYS A 62 6.41 -10.46 8.94
N HIS A 63 5.50 -9.52 9.20
CA HIS A 63 4.57 -9.00 8.20
C HIS A 63 5.13 -7.80 7.44
N LEU A 64 6.21 -7.16 7.92
CA LEU A 64 6.80 -5.98 7.29
C LEU A 64 7.20 -6.19 5.82
N PRO A 65 7.82 -7.32 5.40
CA PRO A 65 8.14 -7.54 3.99
C PRO A 65 6.93 -7.38 3.07
N ARG A 66 5.79 -7.95 3.46
CA ARG A 66 4.53 -7.85 2.72
C ARG A 66 3.96 -6.43 2.71
N ILE A 67 4.04 -5.70 3.81
CA ILE A 67 3.52 -4.31 3.88
C ILE A 67 4.36 -3.39 3.01
N ARG A 68 5.68 -3.59 2.96
CA ARG A 68 6.58 -2.87 2.06
C ARG A 68 6.27 -3.18 0.59
N ASP A 69 6.03 -4.43 0.24
CA ASP A 69 5.60 -4.83 -1.10
C ASP A 69 4.32 -4.10 -1.54
N TYR A 70 3.27 -4.09 -0.70
CA TYR A 70 2.04 -3.35 -0.98
C TYR A 70 2.26 -1.84 -1.12
N LEU A 71 3.10 -1.26 -0.27
CA LEU A 71 3.43 0.16 -0.33
C LEU A 71 4.20 0.51 -1.61
N ARG A 72 5.17 -0.31 -2.03
CA ARG A 72 5.88 -0.13 -3.31
C ARG A 72 4.91 -0.14 -4.51
N ARG A 73 3.94 -1.07 -4.51
CA ARG A 73 2.92 -1.10 -5.56
C ARG A 73 2.07 0.17 -5.58
N ALA A 74 1.58 0.62 -4.41
CA ALA A 74 0.82 1.87 -4.34
C ALA A 74 1.62 3.08 -4.81
N LEU A 75 2.88 3.21 -4.36
CA LEU A 75 3.80 4.30 -4.72
C LEU A 75 4.23 4.30 -6.20
N SER A 76 3.87 3.28 -6.99
CA SER A 76 4.07 3.29 -8.44
C SER A 76 3.13 4.26 -9.17
N HIS A 77 2.01 4.64 -8.54
CA HIS A 77 1.06 5.58 -9.13
C HIS A 77 1.69 6.99 -9.28
N PRO A 78 1.56 7.68 -10.42
CA PRO A 78 2.19 8.99 -10.65
C PRO A 78 1.84 10.06 -9.61
N ALA A 79 0.60 10.09 -9.12
CA ALA A 79 0.16 11.03 -8.08
C ALA A 79 0.95 10.91 -6.75
N LEU A 80 1.65 9.80 -6.54
CA LEU A 80 2.44 9.53 -5.33
C LEU A 80 3.95 9.68 -5.55
N ALA A 81 4.40 10.26 -6.67
CA ALA A 81 5.82 10.37 -7.00
C ALA A 81 6.65 11.08 -5.90
N SER A 82 6.18 12.23 -5.40
CA SER A 82 6.86 12.96 -4.32
C SER A 82 6.92 12.16 -3.01
N LEU A 83 5.86 11.39 -2.72
CA LEU A 83 5.85 10.51 -1.56
C LEU A 83 6.84 9.36 -1.74
N ARG A 84 6.91 8.76 -2.93
CA ARG A 84 7.89 7.72 -3.25
C ARG A 84 9.31 8.21 -3.01
N GLU A 85 9.64 9.40 -3.53
CA GLU A 85 10.95 10.04 -3.32
C GLU A 85 11.26 10.24 -1.83
N PHE A 86 10.27 10.68 -1.04
CA PHE A 86 10.43 10.78 0.41
C PHE A 86 10.76 9.43 1.06
N TYR A 87 10.05 8.37 0.67
CA TYR A 87 10.27 7.01 1.20
C TYR A 87 11.66 6.47 0.84
N ASP A 88 12.10 6.69 -0.40
CA ASP A 88 13.41 6.27 -0.91
C ASP A 88 14.54 7.03 -0.20
N ALA A 89 14.42 8.36 -0.09
CA ALA A 89 15.41 9.20 0.59
C ALA A 89 15.66 8.83 2.06
N HIS A 90 14.67 8.21 2.72
CA HIS A 90 14.77 7.78 4.11
C HIS A 90 14.99 6.27 4.28
N GLY A 91 15.12 5.50 3.19
CA GLY A 91 15.34 4.04 3.22
C GLY A 91 14.20 3.27 3.89
N LEU A 92 12.98 3.81 3.89
CA LEU A 92 11.84 3.24 4.64
C LEU A 92 11.23 2.00 3.95
N LEU A 93 11.52 1.80 2.66
CA LEU A 93 11.08 0.64 1.87
C LEU A 93 12.09 -0.51 1.86
N GLU A 94 13.27 -0.30 2.45
CA GLU A 94 14.33 -1.29 2.51
C GLU A 94 14.03 -2.34 3.58
N GLU A 95 14.39 -3.60 3.29
CA GLU A 95 14.50 -4.63 4.30
C GLU A 95 15.88 -4.53 4.93
N ARG A 96 15.96 -3.88 6.08
CA ARG A 96 17.17 -3.87 6.89
C ARG A 96 17.16 -5.09 7.80
N ALA A 97 18.22 -5.88 7.75
CA ALA A 97 18.51 -6.81 8.83
C ALA A 97 18.71 -5.98 10.11
N LEU A 98 17.97 -6.31 11.16
CA LEU A 98 18.16 -5.75 12.51
C LEU A 98 19.40 -6.37 13.16
#